data_AF-X1AFC3-F1
#
_entry.id   AF-X1AFC3-F1
#
_cell.length_a   1.000
_cell.length_b   1.000
_cell.length_c   1.000
_cell.angle_alpha   90.00
_cell.angle_beta   90.00
_cell.angle_gamma   90.00
#
_symmetry.space_group_name_H-M   'P 1'
#
loop_
_entity.id
_entity.type
_entity.pdbx_description
1 polymer ?
#
loop_
_entity_poly.entity_id
_entity_poly.type
_entity_poly.pdbx_seq_one_letter_code
_entity_poly.pdbx_strand_id
1 'polypeptide(L)'
;SIKARATTKIAQVYRHTENYKGAKEKYEEAIEIAKKAKYDNVLATAYWGYSILLRREGKFFENANSTDIARLELKVRELERLVGELTMENRMLKKVRDLNSKKKKEDLSIITSRTWDQLKKGAD
;
A
#
# COMPACT_ATOMS: atom_id res chain seq x y z
N SER A 1 -1.89 -8.86 -38.62
CA SER A 1 -1.59 -10.26 -38.98
C SER A 1 -2.58 -11.21 -38.31
N ILE A 2 -3.17 -12.15 -39.07
CA ILE A 2 -4.05 -13.22 -38.53
C ILE A 2 -3.30 -14.05 -37.49
N LYS A 3 -2.02 -14.33 -37.75
CA LYS A 3 -1.13 -15.06 -36.83
C LYS A 3 -1.05 -14.37 -35.47
N ALA A 4 -0.84 -13.06 -35.42
CA ALA A 4 -0.77 -12.32 -34.15
C ALA A 4 -2.06 -12.45 -33.34
N ARG A 5 -3.24 -12.34 -33.98
CA ARG A 5 -4.53 -12.51 -33.29
C ARG A 5 -4.71 -13.92 -32.73
N ALA A 6 -4.36 -14.94 -33.53
CA ALA A 6 -4.41 -16.33 -33.08
C ALA A 6 -3.47 -16.57 -31.89
N THR A 7 -2.23 -16.08 -31.95
CA THR A 7 -1.25 -16.19 -30.86
C THR A 7 -1.74 -15.47 -29.60
N THR A 8 -2.34 -14.27 -29.71
CA THR A 8 -2.97 -13.59 -28.56
C THR A 8 -4.10 -14.42 -27.95
N LYS A 9 -4.90 -15.12 -28.77
CA LYS A 9 -5.98 -15.97 -28.27
C LYS A 9 -5.44 -17.20 -27.54
N ILE A 10 -4.37 -17.82 -28.04
CA ILE A 10 -3.67 -18.93 -27.36
C ILE A 10 -3.13 -18.45 -26.00
N ALA A 11 -2.51 -17.27 -25.95
CA ALA A 11 -2.02 -16.70 -24.70
C ALA A 11 -3.14 -16.46 -23.67
N GLN A 12 -4.33 -16.05 -24.12
CA GLN A 12 -5.51 -15.94 -23.26
C GLN A 12 -5.93 -17.29 -22.70
N VAL A 13 -6.00 -18.33 -23.54
CA VAL A 13 -6.34 -19.69 -23.11
C VAL A 13 -5.35 -20.18 -22.06
N TYR A 14 -4.05 -20.06 -22.32
CA TYR A 14 -3.00 -20.45 -21.37
C TYR A 14 -3.10 -19.72 -20.04
N ARG A 15 -3.44 -18.43 -20.06
CA ARG A 15 -3.71 -17.66 -18.82
C ARG A 15 -4.93 -18.17 -18.07
N HIS A 16 -5.99 -18.61 -18.77
CA HIS A 16 -7.19 -19.17 -18.14
C HIS A 16 -6.99 -20.58 -17.60
N THR A 17 -6.08 -21.36 -18.19
CA THR A 17 -5.66 -22.68 -17.70
C THR A 17 -4.48 -22.61 -16.73
N GLU A 18 -4.18 -21.41 -16.19
CA GLU A 18 -3.10 -21.15 -15.22
C GLU A 18 -1.68 -21.53 -15.68
N ASN A 19 -1.49 -21.78 -16.98
CA ASN A 19 -0.18 -21.95 -17.57
C ASN A 19 0.44 -20.58 -17.86
N TYR A 20 0.88 -19.91 -16.80
CA TYR A 20 1.37 -18.53 -16.90
C TYR A 20 2.68 -18.41 -17.68
N LYS A 21 3.58 -19.39 -17.56
CA LYS A 21 4.81 -19.46 -18.36
C LYS A 21 4.51 -19.53 -19.86
N GLY A 22 3.63 -20.45 -20.27
CA GLY A 22 3.22 -20.55 -21.67
C GLY A 22 2.48 -19.28 -22.13
N ALA A 23 1.64 -18.70 -21.27
CA ALA A 23 0.94 -17.46 -21.59
C ALA A 23 1.93 -16.32 -21.85
N LYS A 24 2.99 -16.19 -21.03
CA LYS A 24 4.05 -15.18 -21.16
C LYS A 24 4.72 -15.27 -22.52
N GLU A 25 5.24 -16.46 -22.86
CA GLU A 25 5.90 -16.74 -24.13
C GLU A 25 5.00 -16.39 -25.33
N LYS A 26 3.71 -16.72 -25.25
CA LYS A 26 2.75 -16.45 -26.32
C LYS A 26 2.35 -14.98 -26.44
N TYR A 27 2.25 -14.24 -25.33
CA TYR A 27 2.03 -12.80 -25.40
C TYR A 27 3.23 -12.07 -26.01
N GLU A 28 4.45 -12.44 -25.62
CA GLU A 28 5.69 -11.88 -26.20
C GLU A 28 5.79 -12.17 -27.71
N GLU A 29 5.51 -13.41 -28.13
CA GLU A 29 5.46 -13.79 -29.55
C GLU A 29 4.41 -12.95 -30.31
N ALA A 30 3.21 -12.78 -29.75
CA ALA A 30 2.14 -12.01 -30.37
C ALA A 30 2.50 -10.52 -30.53
N ILE A 31 3.18 -9.94 -29.52
CA ILE A 31 3.66 -8.55 -29.54
C ILE A 31 4.69 -8.36 -30.65
N GLU A 32 5.68 -9.25 -30.76
CA GLU A 32 6.71 -9.17 -31.80
C GLU A 32 6.11 -9.26 -33.22
N ILE A 33 5.19 -10.19 -33.45
CA ILE A 33 4.51 -10.31 -34.74
C ILE A 33 3.66 -9.07 -35.04
N ALA A 34 2.94 -8.54 -34.04
CA ALA A 34 2.09 -7.36 -34.22
C ALA A 34 2.90 -6.09 -34.49
N LYS A 35 4.05 -5.90 -33.81
CA LYS A 35 4.99 -4.80 -34.05
C LYS A 35 5.56 -4.86 -35.47
N LYS A 36 6.09 -6.01 -35.88
CA LYS A 36 6.65 -6.19 -37.24
C LYS A 36 5.62 -5.92 -38.33
N ALA A 37 4.37 -6.34 -38.10
CA ALA A 37 3.28 -6.11 -39.04
C ALA A 37 2.70 -4.69 -38.98
N LYS A 38 3.04 -3.85 -37.99
CA LYS A 38 2.41 -2.56 -37.70
C LYS A 38 0.88 -2.64 -37.53
N TYR A 39 0.42 -3.65 -36.78
CA TYR A 39 -1.01 -3.86 -36.48
C TYR A 39 -1.33 -3.35 -35.06
N ASP A 40 -1.57 -2.05 -34.94
CA ASP A 40 -1.69 -1.37 -33.64
C ASP A 40 -2.81 -1.93 -32.76
N ASN A 41 -3.96 -2.28 -33.35
CA ASN A 41 -5.09 -2.85 -32.59
C ASN A 41 -4.71 -4.20 -31.93
N VAL A 42 -4.03 -5.09 -32.68
CA VAL A 42 -3.62 -6.39 -32.16
C VAL A 42 -2.51 -6.23 -31.13
N LEU A 43 -1.60 -5.27 -31.36
CA LEU A 43 -0.54 -4.92 -30.43
C LEU A 43 -1.11 -4.42 -29.10
N ALA A 44 -2.09 -3.52 -29.12
CA ALA A 44 -2.78 -3.03 -27.93
C ALA A 44 -3.47 -4.16 -27.16
N THR A 45 -4.15 -5.07 -27.87
CA THR A 45 -4.82 -6.24 -27.27
C THR A 45 -3.83 -7.19 -26.60
N ALA A 46 -2.69 -7.45 -27.25
CA ALA A 46 -1.64 -8.31 -26.71
C ALA A 46 -1.00 -7.68 -25.46
N TYR A 47 -0.70 -6.38 -25.47
CA TYR A 47 -0.20 -5.67 -24.30
C TYR A 47 -1.19 -5.64 -23.14
N TRP A 48 -2.46 -5.41 -23.41
CA TRP A 48 -3.48 -5.45 -22.37
C TRP A 48 -3.57 -6.84 -21.75
N GLY A 49 -3.61 -7.90 -22.56
CA GLY A 49 -3.60 -9.29 -22.09
C GLY A 49 -2.36 -9.64 -21.27
N TYR A 50 -1.19 -9.16 -21.69
CA TYR A 50 0.08 -9.33 -21.00
C TYR A 50 0.13 -8.60 -19.66
N SER A 51 -0.41 -7.38 -19.59
CA SER A 51 -0.51 -6.63 -18.33
C SER A 51 -1.34 -7.37 -17.27
N ILE A 52 -2.42 -8.04 -17.70
CA ILE A 52 -3.27 -8.84 -16.80
C ILE A 52 -2.50 -10.06 -16.28
N LEU A 53 -1.67 -10.68 -17.13
CA LEU A 53 -0.82 -11.80 -16.73
C LEU A 53 0.18 -11.37 -15.65
N LEU A 54 0.91 -10.27 -15.88
CA LEU A 54 1.89 -9.73 -14.91
C LEU A 54 1.24 -9.36 -13.57
N ARG A 55 0.00 -8.83 -13.60
CA ARG A 55 -0.78 -8.59 -12.38
C ARG A 55 -1.07 -9.87 -11.59
N ARG A 56 -1.42 -10.97 -12.28
CA ARG A 56 -1.74 -12.25 -11.64
C ARG A 56 -0.50 -12.95 -11.08
N GLU A 57 0.66 -12.82 -11.72
CA GLU A 57 1.92 -13.37 -11.20
C GLU A 57 2.50 -12.56 -10.03
N GLY A 58 1.85 -11.46 -9.59
CA GLY A 58 2.41 -10.55 -8.58
C GLY A 58 3.62 -9.76 -9.08
N LYS A 59 3.97 -9.90 -10.37
CA LYS A 59 5.11 -9.28 -11.04
C LYS A 59 4.74 -7.94 -11.65
N PHE A 60 4.05 -7.10 -10.89
CA PHE A 60 3.65 -5.75 -11.30
C PHE A 60 4.82 -4.89 -11.81
N PHE A 61 6.03 -5.19 -11.34
CA PHE A 61 7.22 -4.36 -11.52
C PHE A 61 8.25 -4.92 -12.53
N GLU A 62 8.01 -6.07 -13.17
CA GLU A 62 8.96 -6.61 -14.17
C GLU A 62 9.12 -5.71 -15.41
N ASN A 63 8.22 -4.73 -15.60
CA ASN A 63 8.21 -3.80 -16.74
C ASN A 63 8.38 -2.32 -16.34
N ALA A 64 8.66 -2.04 -15.06
CA ALA A 64 8.97 -0.70 -14.58
C ALA A 64 10.49 -0.46 -14.71
N ASN A 65 10.90 0.73 -15.15
CA ASN A 65 12.33 1.09 -15.13
C ASN A 65 12.87 0.90 -13.70
N SER A 66 14.07 0.33 -13.57
CA SER A 66 14.71 0.06 -12.27
C SER A 66 14.80 1.29 -11.36
N THR A 67 14.85 2.48 -11.97
CA THR A 67 14.81 3.79 -11.30
C THR A 67 13.48 4.11 -10.62
N ASP A 68 12.34 3.74 -11.22
CA ASP A 68 11.02 3.97 -10.62
C ASP A 68 10.78 3.05 -9.43
N ILE A 69 11.30 1.82 -9.50
CA ILE A 69 11.25 0.85 -8.40
C ILE A 69 12.10 1.34 -7.22
N ALA A 70 13.36 1.73 -7.47
CA ALA A 70 14.24 2.24 -6.42
C ALA A 70 13.65 3.50 -5.74
N ARG A 71 13.00 4.37 -6.51
CA ARG A 71 12.31 5.55 -5.98
C ARG A 71 11.12 5.18 -5.09
N LEU A 72 10.33 4.18 -5.49
CA LEU A 72 9.20 3.69 -4.71
C LEU A 72 9.68 2.99 -3.43
N GLU A 73 10.73 2.18 -3.49
CA GLU A 73 11.33 1.54 -2.31
C GLU A 73 11.84 2.58 -1.29
N LEU A 74 12.51 3.64 -1.75
CA LEU A 74 12.92 4.75 -0.90
C LEU A 74 11.72 5.43 -0.25
N LYS A 75 10.62 5.63 -1.00
CA LYS A 75 9.41 6.27 -0.46
C LYS A 75 8.70 5.37 0.55
N VAL A 76 8.68 4.06 0.34
CA VAL A 76 8.15 3.08 1.31
C VAL A 76 8.95 3.14 2.61
N ARG A 77 10.29 3.11 2.54
CA ARG A 77 11.15 3.22 3.74
C ARG A 77 10.92 4.53 4.50
N GLU A 78 10.76 5.63 3.77
CA GLU A 78 10.48 6.93 4.38
C GLU A 78 9.13 6.95 5.11
N LEU A 79 8.09 6.35 4.51
CA LEU A 79 6.78 6.22 5.12
C LEU A 79 6.80 5.32 6.36
N GLU A 80 7.51 4.19 6.30
CA GLU A 80 7.69 3.29 7.45
C GLU A 80 8.33 4.02 8.65
N ARG A 81 9.36 4.84 8.39
CA ARG A 81 10.00 5.68 9.42
C ARG A 81 9.01 6.67 10.02
N LEU A 82 8.27 7.41 9.18
CA LEU A 82 7.31 8.42 9.63
C LEU A 82 6.16 7.80 10.45
N VAL A 83 5.66 6.63 10.04
CA VAL A 83 4.63 5.90 10.80
C VAL A 83 5.18 5.50 12.18
N GLY A 84 6.43 5.04 12.26
CA GLY A 84 7.10 4.75 13.53
C GLY A 84 7.18 5.97 14.45
N GLU A 85 7.62 7.11 13.93
CA GLU A 85 7.74 8.38 14.67
C GLU A 85 6.37 8.84 15.20
N LEU A 86 5.37 8.92 14.33
CA LEU A 86 4.00 9.32 14.70
C LEU A 86 3.35 8.36 15.70
N THR A 87 3.68 7.07 15.63
CA THR A 87 3.19 6.08 16.58
C THR A 87 3.77 6.31 17.97
N MET A 88 5.07 6.60 18.05
CA MET A 88 5.74 6.91 19.32
C MET A 88 5.25 8.23 19.90
N GLU A 89 5.13 9.28 19.08
CA GLU A 89 4.60 10.58 19.49
C GLU A 89 3.17 10.44 20.04
N ASN A 90 2.28 9.73 19.34
CA ASN A 90 0.93 9.46 19.83
C ASN A 90 0.91 8.73 21.17
N ARG A 91 1.80 7.75 21.39
CA ARG A 91 1.92 7.06 22.69
C ARG A 91 2.35 8.02 23.80
N MET A 92 3.30 8.92 23.53
CA MET A 92 3.74 9.90 24.51
C MET A 92 2.65 10.92 24.83
N LEU A 93 1.97 11.45 23.81
CA LEU A 93 0.85 12.38 23.99
C LEU A 93 -0.27 11.78 24.83
N LYS A 94 -0.61 10.50 24.61
CA LYS A 94 -1.59 9.78 25.45
C LYS A 94 -1.13 9.71 26.92
N LYS A 95 0.13 9.36 27.18
CA LYS A 95 0.69 9.34 28.55
C LYS A 95 0.64 10.72 29.21
N VAL A 96 1.04 11.78 28.50
CA VAL A 96 1.01 13.16 29.00
C VAL A 96 -0.42 13.58 29.35
N ARG A 97 -1.39 13.30 28.46
CA ARG A 97 -2.81 13.56 28.70
C ARG A 97 -3.33 12.85 29.95
N ASP A 98 -2.97 11.57 30.12
CA ASP A 98 -3.43 10.77 31.25
C ASP A 98 -2.82 11.28 32.58
N LEU A 99 -1.54 11.65 32.58
CA LEU A 99 -0.88 12.30 33.74
C LEU A 99 -1.55 13.63 34.09
N ASN A 100 -1.82 14.47 33.08
CA ASN A 100 -2.47 15.77 33.30
C ASN A 100 -3.89 15.59 33.88
N SER A 101 -4.62 14.57 33.41
CA SER A 101 -5.94 14.22 33.93
C SER A 101 -5.90 13.72 35.38
N LYS A 102 -4.88 12.94 35.76
CA LYS A 102 -4.66 12.50 37.14
C LYS A 102 -4.33 13.67 38.06
N LYS A 103 -3.38 14.52 37.65
CA LYS A 103 -3.00 15.72 38.42
C LYS A 103 -4.19 16.63 38.69
N LYS A 104 -5.01 16.90 37.66
CA LYS A 104 -6.23 17.72 37.83
C LYS A 104 -7.21 17.12 38.83
N LYS A 105 -7.34 15.79 38.88
CA LYS A 105 -8.18 15.10 39.88
C LYS A 105 -7.59 15.21 41.29
N GLU A 106 -6.28 15.00 41.44
CA GLU A 106 -5.57 15.13 42.71
C GLU A 106 -5.68 16.57 43.27
N ASP A 107 -5.45 17.57 42.43
CA ASP A 107 -5.56 18.99 42.82
C ASP A 107 -6.98 19.33 43.32
N LEU A 108 -8.02 18.86 42.62
CA LEU A 108 -9.42 19.04 43.05
C LEU A 108 -9.72 18.35 44.39
N SER A 109 -9.19 17.13 44.59
CA SER A 109 -9.35 16.40 45.86
C SER A 109 -8.68 17.15 47.02
N ILE A 110 -7.47 17.68 46.82
CA ILE A 110 -6.74 18.45 47.85
C ILE A 110 -7.50 19.72 48.24
N ILE A 111 -8.03 20.47 47.25
CA ILE A 111 -8.83 21.67 47.51
C ILE A 111 -10.07 21.31 48.32
N THR A 112 -10.79 20.27 47.89
CA THR A 112 -12.03 19.82 48.55
C THR A 112 -11.75 19.44 50.02
N SER A 113 -10.72 18.64 50.30
CA SER A 113 -10.36 18.27 51.67
C SER A 113 -10.00 19.48 52.54
N ARG A 114 -9.23 20.44 52.01
CA ARG A 114 -8.89 21.67 52.76
C ARG A 114 -10.12 22.51 53.09
N THR A 115 -11.06 22.65 52.16
CA THR A 115 -12.30 23.39 52.39
C THR A 115 -13.17 22.69 53.43
N TRP A 116 -13.26 21.36 53.41
CA TRP A 116 -13.94 20.58 54.44
C TRP A 116 -13.31 20.75 55.83
N ASP A 117 -11.98 20.71 55.92
CA ASP A 117 -11.25 20.91 57.18
C ASP A 117 -11.44 22.32 57.76
N GLN A 118 -11.55 23.34 56.89
CA GLN A 118 -11.85 24.71 57.30
C GLN A 118 -13.29 24.88 57.78
N LEU A 119 -14.27 24.27 57.09
CA LEU A 119 -15.68 24.28 57.52
C LEU A 119 -15.86 23.63 58.90
N LYS A 120 -15.15 22.53 59.16
CA LYS A 120 -15.21 21.84 60.46
C LYS A 120 -14.61 22.67 61.60
N LYS A 121 -13.57 23.46 61.33
CA LYS A 121 -12.92 24.33 62.34
C LYS A 121 -13.67 25.63 62.64
N GLY A 122 -14.57 26.07 61.75
CA GLY A 122 -15.38 27.28 61.95
C GLY A 122 -16.76 27.02 62.57
N ALA A 123 -17.09 25.77 62.87
CA ALA A 123 -18.37 25.35 63.45
C ALA A 123 -18.29 25.04 64.96
N ASP A 124 -17.12 25.24 65.57
CA ASP A 124 -16.85 25.22 67.02
C ASP A 124 -16.68 26.65 67.54
#